data_AF-A0A4D4JA87-F1
#
_entry.id   AF-A0A4D4JA87-F1
#
_cell.length_a   1.000
_cell.length_b   1.000
_cell.length_c   1.000
_cell.angle_alpha   90.00
_cell.angle_beta   90.00
_cell.angle_gamma   90.00
#
_symmetry.space_group_name_H-M   'P 1'
#
loop_
_entity.id
_entity.type
_entity.pdbx_description
1 polymer ?
#
loop_
_entity_poly.entity_id
_entity_poly.type
_entity_poly.pdbx_seq_one_letter_code
_entity_poly.pdbx_strand_id
1 'polypeptide(L)'
;MPTIAFEDLTPGRIIDLGGVKVDREEMLAFARRFDPQPFHLDEEAGRRSVLGGLAASGWFTASLWMRAYVDHVLAGSTSQGSPGGREFAWPAPVYPDDVLHCRLEVLAARRSRSRPRLGLVDITGTAHRRDPDVEGGEECVLRLTFTGFFGTRD
;
A
#
# COMPACT_ATOMS: atom_id res chain seq x y z
N MET A 1 -15.37 18.99 7.64
CA MET A 1 -15.80 17.76 8.35
C MET A 1 -14.96 16.61 7.81
N PRO A 2 -14.41 15.73 8.66
CA PRO A 2 -13.73 14.54 8.15
C PRO A 2 -14.73 13.71 7.32
N THR A 3 -14.31 13.29 6.13
CA THR A 3 -15.11 12.52 5.17
C THR A 3 -15.19 11.03 5.53
N ILE A 4 -14.28 10.51 6.37
CA ILE A 4 -14.29 9.10 6.82
C ILE A 4 -14.06 9.02 8.35
N ALA A 5 -14.95 8.33 9.06
CA ALA A 5 -14.81 8.00 10.48
C ALA A 5 -14.86 6.49 10.73
N PHE A 6 -14.72 6.05 11.99
CA PHE A 6 -14.80 4.63 12.34
C PHE A 6 -16.06 3.94 11.78
N GLU A 7 -17.22 4.60 11.90
CA GLU A 7 -18.51 4.06 11.46
C GLU A 7 -18.61 3.85 9.93
N ASP A 8 -17.72 4.48 9.14
CA ASP A 8 -17.64 4.27 7.70
C ASP A 8 -16.91 2.98 7.32
N LEU A 9 -16.05 2.48 8.20
CA LEU A 9 -15.12 1.40 7.91
C LEU A 9 -15.73 0.07 8.34
N THR A 10 -16.73 -0.38 7.59
CA THR A 10 -17.44 -1.66 7.84
C THR A 10 -16.73 -2.83 7.16
N PRO A 11 -16.72 -4.04 7.76
CA PRO A 11 -16.15 -5.24 7.13
C PRO A 11 -16.68 -5.48 5.71
N GLY A 12 -15.79 -5.88 4.81
CA GLY A 12 -16.08 -6.08 3.37
C GLY A 12 -16.09 -4.79 2.54
N ARG A 13 -15.95 -3.61 3.16
CA ARG A 13 -15.82 -2.36 2.41
C ARG A 13 -14.48 -2.34 1.67
N ILE A 14 -14.56 -2.17 0.36
CA ILE A 14 -13.39 -1.95 -0.51
C ILE A 14 -13.35 -0.48 -0.90
N ILE A 15 -12.17 0.14 -0.82
CA ILE A 15 -11.91 1.51 -1.26
C ILE A 15 -10.82 1.45 -2.34
N ASP A 16 -11.16 1.96 -3.53
CA ASP A 16 -10.19 2.20 -4.59
C ASP A 16 -9.33 3.43 -4.22
N LEU A 17 -8.01 3.24 -4.22
CA LEU A 17 -7.03 4.28 -3.92
C LEU A 17 -6.38 4.83 -5.20
N GLY A 18 -6.87 4.43 -6.37
CA GLY A 18 -6.42 4.92 -7.67
C GLY A 18 -5.16 4.25 -8.21
N GLY A 19 -4.74 4.73 -9.38
CA GLY A 19 -3.53 4.31 -10.06
C GLY A 19 -2.33 5.19 -9.69
N VAL A 20 -1.19 4.56 -9.41
CA VAL A 20 0.08 5.25 -9.14
C VAL A 20 1.13 4.77 -10.14
N LYS A 21 1.70 5.71 -10.91
CA LYS A 21 2.82 5.41 -11.79
C LYS A 21 4.11 5.28 -10.97
N VAL A 22 4.89 4.24 -11.25
CA VAL A 22 6.21 4.02 -10.69
C VAL A 22 7.21 4.90 -11.44
N ASP A 23 7.50 6.07 -10.88
CA ASP A 23 8.50 6.98 -11.44
C ASP A 23 9.92 6.43 -11.21
N ARG A 24 10.70 6.34 -12.29
CA ARG A 24 12.04 5.76 -12.26
C ARG A 24 13.00 6.57 -11.40
N GLU A 25 12.92 7.89 -11.44
CA GLU A 25 13.85 8.77 -10.72
C GLU A 25 13.56 8.75 -9.22
N GLU A 26 12.28 8.82 -8.84
CA GLU A 26 11.86 8.68 -7.44
C GLU A 26 12.22 7.30 -6.87
N MET A 27 11.99 6.23 -7.65
CA MET A 27 12.35 4.86 -7.29
C MET A 27 13.85 4.74 -6.99
N LEU A 28 14.70 5.24 -7.89
CA LEU A 28 16.16 5.20 -7.71
C LEU A 28 16.61 6.10 -6.55
N ALA A 29 16.00 7.27 -6.38
CA ALA A 29 16.31 8.17 -5.27
C ALA A 29 15.97 7.50 -3.92
N PHE A 30 14.84 6.82 -3.82
CA PHE A 30 14.45 6.05 -2.64
C PHE A 30 15.43 4.91 -2.37
N ALA A 31 15.74 4.10 -3.39
CA ALA A 31 16.67 2.98 -3.26
C ALA A 31 18.04 3.44 -2.77
N ARG A 32 18.61 4.51 -3.36
CA ARG A 32 19.90 5.07 -2.91
C ARG A 32 19.89 5.47 -1.44
N ARG A 33 18.75 5.95 -0.95
CA ARG A 33 18.62 6.46 0.43
C ARG A 33 18.34 5.35 1.44
N PHE A 34 17.50 4.39 1.11
CA PHE A 34 16.90 3.47 2.08
C PHE A 34 17.18 1.99 1.80
N ASP A 35 17.39 1.63 0.54
CA ASP A 35 17.52 0.22 0.13
C ASP A 35 18.51 0.07 -1.05
N PRO A 36 19.81 0.34 -0.82
CA PRO A 36 20.80 0.47 -1.90
C PRO A 36 21.34 -0.90 -2.37
N GLN A 37 20.47 -1.92 -2.42
CA GLN A 37 20.85 -3.21 -2.98
C GLN A 37 21.07 -3.10 -4.50
N PRO A 38 22.03 -3.82 -5.10
CA PRO A 38 22.42 -3.60 -6.49
C PRO A 38 21.28 -3.71 -7.51
N PHE A 39 20.36 -4.64 -7.32
CA PHE A 39 19.20 -4.86 -8.22
C PHE A 39 18.14 -3.75 -8.16
N HIS A 40 18.26 -2.80 -7.20
CA HIS A 40 17.45 -1.58 -7.14
C HIS A 40 18.15 -0.35 -7.72
N LEU A 41 19.42 -0.46 -8.12
CA LEU A 41 20.24 0.69 -8.53
C LEU A 41 20.83 0.53 -9.93
N ASP A 42 21.00 -0.70 -10.41
CA ASP A 42 21.70 -1.01 -11.67
C ASP A 42 20.90 -2.01 -12.51
N GLU A 43 20.70 -1.67 -13.79
CA GLU A 43 19.92 -2.46 -14.77
C GLU A 43 20.49 -3.85 -15.00
N GLU A 44 21.81 -3.95 -15.02
CA GLU A 44 22.50 -5.18 -15.34
C GLU A 44 22.55 -6.10 -14.11
N ALA A 45 22.75 -5.55 -12.91
CA ALA A 45 22.58 -6.28 -11.65
C ALA A 45 21.14 -6.77 -11.47
N GLY A 46 20.15 -5.95 -11.82
CA GLY A 46 18.74 -6.32 -11.83
C GLY A 46 18.46 -7.51 -12.74
N ARG A 47 18.88 -7.45 -14.01
CA ARG A 47 18.73 -8.54 -14.99
C ARG A 47 19.39 -9.86 -14.58
N ARG A 48 20.51 -9.81 -13.87
CA ARG A 48 21.18 -11.01 -13.34
C ARG A 48 20.59 -11.54 -12.03
N SER A 49 19.70 -10.78 -11.39
CA SER A 49 19.06 -11.18 -10.15
C SER A 49 17.82 -12.05 -10.41
N VAL A 50 17.27 -12.65 -9.35
CA VAL A 50 15.98 -13.36 -9.40
C VAL A 50 14.80 -12.45 -9.76
N LEU A 51 15.00 -11.12 -9.71
CA LEU A 51 13.98 -10.13 -10.05
C LEU A 51 13.90 -9.87 -11.57
N GLY A 52 14.85 -10.33 -12.38
CA GLY A 52 14.76 -10.26 -13.85
C GLY A 52 14.92 -8.86 -14.49
N GLY A 53 15.08 -7.79 -13.71
CA GLY A 53 15.24 -6.41 -14.20
C GLY A 53 15.56 -5.43 -13.08
N LEU A 54 15.75 -4.14 -13.41
CA LEU A 54 15.85 -3.08 -12.40
C LEU A 54 14.50 -2.94 -11.69
N ALA A 55 14.42 -3.52 -10.50
CA ALA A 55 13.18 -3.54 -9.73
C ALA A 55 13.14 -2.42 -8.70
N ALA A 56 11.96 -1.92 -8.39
CA ALA A 56 11.73 -1.07 -7.23
C ALA A 56 11.99 -1.83 -5.92
N SER A 57 12.46 -1.11 -4.91
CA SER A 57 12.44 -1.61 -3.54
C SER A 57 11.01 -1.92 -3.10
N GLY A 58 10.78 -3.06 -2.46
CA GLY A 58 9.47 -3.38 -1.88
C GLY A 58 8.98 -2.32 -0.87
N TRP A 59 9.90 -1.60 -0.23
CA TRP A 59 9.59 -0.48 0.67
C TRP A 59 9.17 0.79 -0.08
N PHE A 60 9.71 1.01 -1.28
CA PHE A 60 9.24 2.07 -2.16
C PHE A 60 7.81 1.79 -2.60
N THR A 61 7.53 0.56 -3.07
CA THR A 61 6.18 0.11 -3.46
C THR A 61 5.17 0.31 -2.32
N ALA A 62 5.54 -0.05 -1.09
CA ALA A 62 4.68 0.18 0.07
C ALA A 62 4.48 1.65 0.41
N SER A 63 5.50 2.48 0.19
CA SER A 63 5.40 3.93 0.38
C SER A 63 4.43 4.57 -0.63
N LEU A 64 4.40 4.08 -1.87
CA LEU A 64 3.42 4.49 -2.88
C LEU A 64 1.99 4.13 -2.46
N TRP A 65 1.77 2.90 -1.99
CA TRP A 65 0.46 2.48 -1.46
C TRP A 65 0.05 3.34 -0.26
N MET A 66 0.96 3.59 0.68
CA MET A 66 0.72 4.43 1.85
C MET A 66 0.36 5.86 1.43
N ARG A 67 1.03 6.42 0.42
CA ARG A 67 0.71 7.75 -0.10
C ARG A 67 -0.71 7.79 -0.67
N ALA A 68 -1.08 6.81 -1.49
CA ALA A 68 -2.43 6.69 -2.05
C ALA A 68 -3.49 6.56 -0.93
N TYR A 69 -3.19 5.79 0.11
CA TYR A 69 -4.05 5.64 1.29
C TYR A 69 -4.21 6.95 2.07
N VAL A 70 -3.15 7.76 2.20
CA VAL A 70 -3.24 9.08 2.81
C VAL A 70 -4.17 9.99 2.02
N ASP A 71 -3.96 10.07 0.71
CA ASP A 71 -4.68 11.01 -0.15
C ASP A 71 -6.18 10.68 -0.22
N HIS A 72 -6.54 9.39 -0.25
CA HIS A 72 -7.93 8.95 -0.44
C HIS A 72 -8.68 8.68 0.88
N VAL A 73 -7.98 8.33 1.96
CA VAL A 73 -8.61 7.96 3.23
C VAL A 73 -8.09 8.81 4.37
N LEU A 74 -6.79 8.78 4.67
CA LEU A 74 -6.33 9.25 5.98
C LEU A 74 -6.43 10.76 6.17
N ALA A 75 -6.02 11.57 5.19
CA ALA A 75 -5.93 13.03 5.32
C ALA A 75 -7.28 13.70 5.64
N GLY A 76 -8.37 13.09 5.19
CA GLY A 76 -9.74 13.53 5.45
C GLY A 76 -10.46 12.73 6.54
N SER A 77 -9.78 11.89 7.32
CA SER A 77 -10.44 10.97 8.27
C SER A 77 -10.24 11.32 9.73
N THR A 78 -10.89 10.56 10.61
CA THR A 78 -10.62 10.55 12.05
C THR A 78 -9.42 9.68 12.44
N SER A 79 -8.50 9.38 11.52
CA SER A 79 -7.35 8.49 11.79
C SER A 79 -6.48 8.99 12.93
N GLN A 80 -6.00 8.05 13.76
CA GLN A 80 -5.15 8.30 14.93
C GLN A 80 -3.89 7.42 14.93
N GLY A 81 -3.46 6.99 13.74
CA GLY A 81 -2.29 6.12 13.55
C GLY A 81 -2.64 4.62 13.56
N SER A 82 -1.64 3.80 13.86
CA SER A 82 -1.72 2.34 13.80
C SER A 82 -0.83 1.73 14.90
N PRO A 83 -1.24 0.61 15.53
CA PRO A 83 -0.36 -0.16 16.40
C PRO A 83 0.60 -1.08 15.63
N GLY A 84 0.48 -1.18 14.31
CA GLY A 84 1.34 -2.01 13.46
C GLY A 84 0.59 -2.97 12.53
N GLY A 85 1.38 -3.72 11.76
CA GLY A 85 0.95 -4.73 10.81
C GLY A 85 1.22 -6.16 11.26
N ARG A 86 0.59 -7.13 10.59
CA ARG A 86 0.76 -8.57 10.81
C ARG A 86 1.24 -9.34 9.58
N GLU A 87 1.03 -8.78 8.38
CA GLU A 87 1.49 -9.36 7.13
C GLU A 87 2.09 -8.28 6.25
N PHE A 88 3.18 -8.62 5.58
CA PHE A 88 3.80 -7.83 4.54
C PHE A 88 4.39 -8.77 3.50
N ALA A 89 3.93 -8.66 2.25
CA ALA A 89 4.31 -9.54 1.17
C ALA A 89 4.52 -8.76 -0.12
N TRP A 90 5.53 -9.17 -0.89
CA TRP A 90 5.83 -8.68 -2.24
C TRP A 90 5.77 -9.88 -3.20
N PRO A 91 4.58 -10.25 -3.71
CA PRO A 91 4.42 -11.48 -4.49
C PRO A 91 5.12 -11.43 -5.85
N ALA A 92 5.31 -10.24 -6.42
CA ALA A 92 5.97 -10.02 -7.70
C ALA A 92 6.80 -8.71 -7.69
N PRO A 93 7.88 -8.62 -8.47
CA PRO A 93 8.70 -7.40 -8.59
C PRO A 93 7.93 -6.29 -9.29
N VAL A 94 8.24 -5.05 -8.93
CA VAL A 94 7.73 -3.83 -9.58
C VAL A 94 8.87 -3.19 -10.38
N TYR A 95 8.59 -2.66 -11.56
CA TYR A 95 9.56 -2.06 -12.46
C TYR A 95 9.24 -0.58 -12.75
N PRO A 96 10.22 0.19 -13.25
CA PRO A 96 9.98 1.52 -13.80
C PRO A 96 8.80 1.56 -14.77
N ASP A 97 8.04 2.66 -14.72
CA ASP A 97 6.88 2.93 -15.57
C ASP A 97 5.66 2.02 -15.38
N ASP A 98 5.73 1.03 -14.49
CA ASP A 98 4.55 0.28 -14.06
C ASP A 98 3.47 1.23 -13.50
N VAL A 99 2.21 0.89 -13.76
CA VAL A 99 1.07 1.55 -13.11
C VAL A 99 0.45 0.58 -12.11
N LEU A 100 0.47 0.98 -10.84
CA LEU A 100 -0.05 0.20 -9.73
C LEU A 100 -1.45 0.66 -9.36
N HIS A 101 -2.42 -0.25 -9.41
CA HIS A 101 -3.76 -0.03 -8.91
C HIS A 101 -3.84 -0.42 -7.44
N CYS A 102 -3.99 0.58 -6.59
CA CYS A 102 -3.98 0.42 -5.13
C CYS A 102 -5.39 0.28 -4.59
N ARG A 103 -5.60 -0.68 -3.69
CA ARG A 103 -6.89 -0.92 -3.04
C ARG A 103 -6.71 -1.11 -1.54
N LEU A 104 -7.77 -0.82 -0.81
CA LEU A 104 -7.94 -1.11 0.60
C LEU A 104 -9.21 -1.95 0.78
N GLU A 105 -9.16 -2.95 1.65
CA GLU A 105 -10.34 -3.68 2.12
C GLU A 105 -10.35 -3.70 3.65
N VAL A 106 -11.51 -3.41 4.23
CA VAL A 106 -11.75 -3.55 5.67
C VAL A 106 -12.09 -5.00 5.99
N LEU A 107 -11.25 -5.66 6.78
CA LEU A 107 -11.43 -7.05 7.20
C LEU A 107 -12.30 -7.15 8.45
N ALA A 108 -12.08 -6.27 9.42
CA ALA A 108 -12.81 -6.25 10.69
C ALA A 108 -12.83 -4.84 11.27
N ALA A 109 -13.85 -4.53 12.06
CA ALA A 109 -13.95 -3.24 12.75
C ALA A 109 -14.58 -3.42 14.13
N ARG A 110 -13.96 -2.87 15.17
CA ARG A 110 -14.48 -2.92 16.54
C ARG A 110 -14.11 -1.68 17.33
N ARG A 111 -14.97 -1.28 18.27
CA ARG A 111 -14.62 -0.24 19.25
C ARG A 111 -13.63 -0.77 20.29
N SER A 112 -12.77 0.11 20.78
CA SER A 112 -11.90 -0.18 21.93
C SER A 112 -12.73 -0.29 23.20
N ARG A 113 -12.46 -1.31 24.00
CA ARG A 113 -13.10 -1.50 25.31
C ARG A 113 -12.65 -0.44 26.34
N SER A 114 -11.40 0.03 26.24
CA SER A 114 -10.81 0.98 27.18
C SER A 114 -10.89 2.44 26.70
N ARG A 115 -11.14 2.67 25.40
CA ARG A 115 -11.24 4.00 24.79
C ARG A 115 -12.49 4.07 23.90
N PRO A 116 -13.69 4.34 24.44
CA PRO A 116 -14.95 4.18 23.71
C PRO A 116 -15.08 4.99 22.40
N ARG A 117 -14.36 6.11 22.29
CA ARG A 117 -14.29 6.95 21.07
C ARG A 117 -13.26 6.50 20.04
N LEU A 118 -12.61 5.35 20.26
CA LEU A 118 -11.59 4.80 19.38
C LEU A 118 -12.07 3.47 18.77
N GLY A 119 -12.07 3.43 17.45
CA GLY A 119 -12.21 2.25 16.63
C GLY A 119 -10.87 1.63 16.27
N LEU A 120 -10.84 0.30 16.22
CA LEU A 120 -9.76 -0.50 15.67
C LEU A 120 -10.31 -1.17 14.41
N VAL A 121 -9.66 -0.92 13.28
CA VAL A 121 -10.08 -1.40 11.97
C VAL A 121 -8.95 -2.23 11.38
N ASP A 122 -9.16 -3.54 11.21
CA ASP A 122 -8.23 -4.41 10.52
C ASP A 122 -8.42 -4.24 9.01
N ILE A 123 -7.33 -4.00 8.31
CA ILE A 123 -7.28 -3.57 6.92
C ILE A 123 -6.29 -4.46 6.17
N THR A 124 -6.66 -4.90 4.97
CA THR A 124 -5.70 -5.36 3.97
C THR A 124 -5.55 -4.30 2.88
N GLY A 125 -4.30 -3.97 2.55
CA GLY A 125 -3.93 -3.13 1.43
C GLY A 125 -3.31 -3.98 0.34
N THR A 126 -3.69 -3.73 -0.91
CA THR A 126 -3.06 -4.37 -2.07
C THR A 126 -2.66 -3.35 -3.12
N ALA A 127 -1.62 -3.67 -3.89
CA ALA A 127 -1.30 -3.00 -5.14
C ALA A 127 -1.16 -4.04 -6.23
N HIS A 128 -1.79 -3.77 -7.38
CA HIS A 128 -1.77 -4.64 -8.54
C HIS A 128 -1.17 -3.92 -9.75
N ARG A 129 -0.23 -4.56 -10.43
CA ARG A 129 0.25 -4.12 -11.74
C ARG A 129 -0.63 -4.74 -12.82
N ARG A 130 -0.88 -4.01 -13.91
CA ARG A 130 -1.46 -4.61 -15.12
C ARG A 130 -0.46 -5.57 -15.75
N ASP A 131 -0.88 -6.80 -15.98
CA ASP A 131 -0.10 -7.76 -16.75
C ASP A 131 -0.19 -7.40 -18.25
N PRO A 132 0.93 -7.06 -18.91
CA PRO A 132 0.91 -6.76 -20.34
C PRO A 132 0.68 -8.00 -21.22
N ASP A 133 0.96 -9.19 -20.70
CA ASP A 133 0.90 -10.46 -21.43
C ASP A 133 -0.47 -11.14 -21.30
N VAL A 134 -1.32 -10.67 -20.39
CA VAL A 134 -2.68 -11.19 -20.17
C VAL A 134 -3.70 -10.07 -20.35
N GLU A 135 -4.57 -10.19 -21.36
CA GLU A 135 -5.64 -9.21 -21.57
C GLU A 135 -6.57 -9.16 -20.35
N GLY A 136 -6.58 -8.01 -19.67
CA GLY A 136 -7.32 -7.83 -18.41
C GLY A 136 -6.68 -8.47 -17.19
N GLY A 137 -5.45 -8.99 -17.30
CA GLY A 137 -4.70 -9.55 -16.18
C GLY A 137 -4.20 -8.48 -15.22
N GLU A 138 -4.32 -8.76 -13.93
CA GLU A 138 -3.72 -7.99 -12.84
C GLU A 138 -2.83 -8.90 -12.01
N GLU A 139 -1.57 -8.52 -11.82
CA GLU A 139 -0.61 -9.23 -10.96
C GLU A 139 -0.47 -8.49 -9.63
N CYS A 140 -0.61 -9.21 -8.52
CA CYS A 140 -0.45 -8.62 -7.18
C CYS A 140 1.03 -8.43 -6.84
N VAL A 141 1.45 -7.20 -6.57
CA VAL A 141 2.85 -6.85 -6.28
C VAL A 141 3.08 -6.45 -4.82
N LEU A 142 2.00 -6.14 -4.10
CA LEU A 142 2.04 -5.80 -2.68
C LEU A 142 0.78 -6.32 -1.99
N ARG A 143 0.95 -6.95 -0.84
CA ARG A 143 -0.12 -7.20 0.12
C ARG A 143 0.37 -6.89 1.53
N LEU A 144 -0.40 -6.10 2.27
CA LEU A 144 -0.10 -5.74 3.64
C LEU A 144 -1.37 -5.82 4.48
N THR A 145 -1.25 -6.35 5.69
CA THR A 145 -2.38 -6.42 6.63
C THR A 145 -2.02 -5.74 7.93
N PHE A 146 -2.82 -4.77 8.36
CA PHE A 146 -2.55 -3.95 9.55
C PHE A 146 -3.82 -3.45 10.22
N THR A 147 -3.70 -2.94 11.45
CA THR A 147 -4.81 -2.32 12.16
C THR A 147 -4.69 -0.80 12.08
N GLY A 148 -5.73 -0.08 11.68
CA GLY A 148 -5.83 1.36 11.78
C GLY A 148 -6.64 1.80 13.00
N PHE A 149 -6.26 2.92 13.60
CA PHE A 149 -7.05 3.59 14.63
C PHE A 149 -7.85 4.72 14.01
N PHE A 150 -9.16 4.75 14.30
CA PHE A 150 -10.08 5.77 13.80
C PHE A 150 -10.99 6.26 14.92
N GLY A 151 -11.16 7.57 15.06
CA GLY A 151 -12.14 8.14 15.97
C GLY A 151 -13.58 7.87 15.54
N THR A 152 -14.49 7.75 16.49
CA THR A 152 -15.94 7.81 16.25
C THR A 152 -16.35 9.21 15.79
N ARG A 153 -17.50 9.35 15.10
CA ARG A 153 -18.03 10.69 14.75
C ARG A 153 -18.50 11.50 15.95
N ASP A 154 -18.85 10.83 17.04
CA ASP A 154 -19.35 11.41 18.29
C ASP A 154 -18.23 11.70 19.31
#